data_AF-A0A6L7S6F6-F1
#
_entry.id   AF-A0A6L7S6F6-F1
#
_cell.length_a   1.000
_cell.length_b   1.000
_cell.length_c   1.000
_cell.angle_alpha   90.00
_cell.angle_beta   90.00
_cell.angle_gamma   90.00
#
_symmetry.space_group_name_H-M   'P 1'
#
loop_
_entity.id
_entity.type
_entity.pdbx_description
1 polymer ?
#
loop_
_entity_poly.entity_id
_entity_poly.type
_entity_poly.pdbx_seq_one_letter_code
_entity_poly.pdbx_strand_id
1 'polypeptide(L)'
;MPETSRYQVAKSTRASNTALLVMVAVIAMLAVAPALVSRSLLQDLFFVLTMVVLAQCWNLLAGYGGLVSIGQQAYVGLGAYAGFGLAILLGMNPLLAILAAGVIGALLSVPTAYIVFRLQGAYFAIGTWVAAEVYRLLFAQWKALGGGTGTSLPSDVARSVWGVGWVREAFDVKSSAARDIISYWVALLLAVIVIGAIYAFLRTRNGLALSAIRDNPEAAESIGVDTSRAKLAVYIFAATGAALAGALIYFQKASITPQSAFSVIDWTAFVLFIVVIGGIGTLEGPIIGALILFALQNWFADYGTWYLMALGALAIAVMLVAPKGIWGWVQARYDFSIFPTRRRLIGPDTPVPDYTQPVQEVKAPEPVGVSGAELPNEVTTMFDIETDVLIIGSGPAGGASAALLSSYGIPNVMVEKYGWLANTPRAHITNQRTMEVLRELDIEEEAKEKSVPQELMGNNVFCTSLAGEEIGRLLTWGNHPSRKA
;
A
#
# COMPACT_ATOMS: atom_id res chain seq x y z
N MET A 1 -41.67 21.54 -10.84
CA MET A 1 -40.35 21.09 -11.35
C MET A 1 -39.81 20.10 -10.34
N PRO A 2 -39.59 18.82 -10.70
CA PRO A 2 -39.07 17.85 -9.73
C PRO A 2 -37.59 18.15 -9.49
N GLU A 3 -37.21 18.32 -8.21
CA GLU A 3 -35.82 18.42 -7.81
C GLU A 3 -35.10 17.13 -8.21
N THR A 4 -34.16 17.26 -9.15
CA THR A 4 -33.29 16.15 -9.53
C THR A 4 -32.50 15.71 -8.30
N SER A 5 -32.70 14.45 -7.88
CA SER A 5 -31.96 13.76 -6.82
C SER A 5 -30.47 13.70 -7.19
N ARG A 6 -29.73 14.77 -6.89
CA ARG A 6 -28.32 14.91 -7.25
C ARG A 6 -27.44 14.10 -6.30
N TYR A 7 -27.03 12.92 -6.74
CA TYR A 7 -25.88 12.23 -6.16
C TYR A 7 -24.63 13.12 -6.26
N GLN A 8 -23.96 13.36 -5.13
CA GLN A 8 -22.72 14.14 -5.07
C GLN A 8 -21.58 13.26 -4.57
N VAL A 9 -20.44 13.30 -5.28
CA VAL A 9 -19.22 12.65 -4.81
C VAL A 9 -18.55 13.57 -3.81
N ALA A 10 -18.77 13.34 -2.52
CA ALA A 10 -18.07 14.03 -1.46
C ALA A 10 -16.66 13.44 -1.27
N LYS A 11 -15.66 14.33 -1.30
CA LYS A 11 -14.26 13.99 -1.08
C LYS A 11 -13.73 14.49 0.27
N SER A 12 -14.57 15.15 1.07
CA SER A 12 -14.27 15.66 2.40
C SER A 12 -15.52 15.62 3.28
N THR A 13 -15.32 15.41 4.58
CA THR A 13 -16.35 15.49 5.62
C THR A 13 -16.08 16.72 6.50
N ARG A 14 -17.07 17.18 7.29
CA ARG A 14 -16.83 18.24 8.31
C ARG A 14 -15.73 17.83 9.31
N ALA A 15 -15.64 16.52 9.61
CA ALA A 15 -14.57 15.92 10.39
C ALA A 15 -13.19 16.03 9.71
N SER A 16 -13.13 15.92 8.38
CA SER A 16 -11.87 16.11 7.63
C SER A 16 -11.40 17.56 7.61
N ASN A 17 -12.30 18.54 7.50
CA ASN A 17 -11.91 19.96 7.54
C ASN A 17 -11.38 20.36 8.93
N THR A 18 -12.01 19.85 10.00
CA THR A 18 -11.53 20.05 11.38
C THR A 18 -10.21 19.32 11.63
N ALA A 19 -10.06 18.10 11.13
CA ALA A 19 -8.79 17.36 11.19
C ALA A 19 -7.65 18.07 10.44
N LEU A 20 -7.93 18.73 9.31
CA LEU A 20 -6.95 19.55 8.60
C LEU A 20 -6.47 20.73 9.47
N LEU A 21 -7.39 21.44 10.13
CA LEU A 21 -7.04 22.55 11.03
C LEU A 21 -6.21 22.06 12.22
N VAL A 22 -6.60 20.94 12.83
CA VAL A 22 -5.83 20.31 13.91
C VAL A 22 -4.43 19.93 13.42
N MET A 23 -4.30 19.35 12.22
CA MET A 23 -3.00 19.00 11.67
C MET A 23 -2.13 20.24 11.43
N VAL A 24 -2.69 21.33 10.90
CA VAL A 24 -1.96 22.60 10.74
C VAL A 24 -1.50 23.13 12.10
N ALA A 25 -2.34 23.05 13.13
CA ALA A 25 -1.96 23.45 14.49
C ALA A 25 -0.85 22.55 15.07
N VAL A 26 -0.92 21.23 14.86
CA VAL A 26 0.13 20.28 15.27
C VAL A 26 1.44 20.56 14.55
N ILE A 27 1.42 20.82 13.24
CA ILE A 27 2.62 21.17 12.46
C ILE A 27 3.21 22.49 12.97
N ALA A 28 2.38 23.50 13.26
CA ALA A 28 2.83 24.77 13.82
C ALA A 28 3.47 24.57 15.22
N MET A 29 2.86 23.74 16.08
CA MET A 29 3.41 23.38 17.38
C MET A 29 4.76 22.66 17.23
N LEU A 30 4.86 21.70 16.32
CA LEU A 30 6.11 21.00 16.01
C LEU A 30 7.18 21.94 15.45
N ALA A 31 6.80 22.94 14.64
CA ALA A 31 7.75 23.93 14.12
C ALA A 31 8.38 24.79 15.23
N VAL A 32 7.59 25.12 16.25
CA VAL A 32 8.00 25.92 17.42
C VAL A 32 8.67 25.06 18.51
N ALA A 33 8.58 23.73 18.44
CA ALA A 33 9.12 22.80 19.44
C ALA A 33 10.58 23.08 19.88
N PRO A 34 11.53 23.49 19.01
CA PRO A 34 12.89 23.81 19.43
C PRO A 34 13.01 24.91 20.50
N ALA A 35 12.02 25.81 20.58
CA ALA A 35 11.99 26.86 21.61
C ALA A 35 11.46 26.37 22.96
N LEU A 36 10.73 25.26 22.97
CA LEU A 36 9.93 24.81 24.12
C LEU A 36 10.47 23.54 24.77
N VAL A 37 11.26 22.76 24.02
CA VAL A 37 11.57 21.37 24.32
C VAL A 37 13.07 21.15 24.49
N SER A 38 13.45 20.16 25.29
CA SER A 38 14.85 19.78 25.51
C SER A 38 15.48 19.19 24.24
N ARG A 39 16.82 19.26 24.16
CA ARG A 39 17.60 18.69 23.04
C ARG A 39 17.36 17.19 22.86
N SER A 40 17.20 16.43 23.95
CA SER A 40 16.96 14.99 23.89
C SER A 40 15.64 14.69 23.20
N LEU A 41 14.56 15.33 23.66
CA LEU A 41 13.23 15.13 23.09
C LEU A 41 13.17 15.63 21.63
N LEU A 42 14.00 16.61 21.25
CA LEU A 42 14.12 17.04 19.85
C LEU A 42 14.79 15.97 18.96
N GLN A 43 15.78 15.23 19.47
CA GLN A 43 16.38 14.09 18.78
C GLN A 43 15.39 12.92 18.68
N ASP A 44 14.60 12.69 19.73
CA ASP A 44 13.53 11.69 19.74
C ASP A 44 12.44 12.01 18.70
N LEU A 45 11.99 13.27 18.64
CA LEU A 45 11.03 13.71 17.64
C LEU A 45 11.60 13.62 16.22
N PHE A 46 12.88 13.93 16.03
CA PHE A 46 13.57 13.70 14.75
C PHE A 46 13.53 12.22 14.34
N PHE A 47 13.80 11.31 15.28
CA PHE A 47 13.68 9.87 15.03
C PHE A 47 12.27 9.48 14.62
N VAL A 48 11.24 9.94 15.35
CA VAL A 48 9.83 9.68 15.00
C VAL A 48 9.51 10.20 13.60
N LEU A 49 9.86 11.46 13.28
CA LEU A 49 9.56 12.07 11.98
C LEU A 49 10.23 11.32 10.82
N THR A 50 11.50 10.95 10.96
CA THR A 50 12.22 10.20 9.93
C THR A 50 11.69 8.77 9.78
N MET A 51 11.32 8.11 10.88
CA MET A 51 10.62 6.81 10.83
C MET A 51 9.27 6.91 10.13
N VAL A 52 8.50 7.97 10.38
CA VAL A 52 7.24 8.22 9.67
C VAL A 52 7.50 8.38 8.17
N VAL A 53 8.50 9.14 7.74
CA VAL A 53 8.85 9.28 6.31
C VAL A 53 9.13 7.91 5.68
N LEU A 54 10.01 7.12 6.29
CA LEU A 54 10.36 5.78 5.78
C LEU A 54 9.14 4.86 5.74
N ALA A 55 8.33 4.88 6.80
CA ALA A 55 7.12 4.08 6.92
C ALA A 55 6.06 4.49 5.89
N GLN A 56 5.90 5.77 5.59
CA GLN A 56 4.98 6.25 4.55
C GLN A 56 5.43 5.82 3.14
N CYS A 57 6.73 5.93 2.84
CA CYS A 57 7.29 5.45 1.58
C CYS A 57 7.07 3.94 1.40
N TRP A 58 7.32 3.15 2.44
CA TRP A 58 7.09 1.71 2.40
C TRP A 58 5.60 1.35 2.34
N ASN A 59 4.75 2.06 3.07
CA ASN A 59 3.30 1.88 3.05
C ASN A 59 2.70 2.22 1.67
N LEU A 60 3.25 3.21 0.96
CA LEU A 60 2.89 3.46 -0.43
C LEU A 60 3.19 2.26 -1.33
N LEU A 61 4.35 1.63 -1.16
CA LEU A 61 4.74 0.44 -1.91
C LEU A 61 3.87 -0.77 -1.59
N ALA A 62 3.87 -1.19 -0.32
CA ALA A 62 3.26 -2.43 0.10
C ALA A 62 1.75 -2.28 0.34
N GLY A 63 1.35 -1.26 1.10
CA GLY A 63 -0.03 -1.06 1.51
C GLY A 63 -0.96 -0.54 0.42
N TYR A 64 -0.47 0.35 -0.45
CA TYR A 64 -1.24 0.85 -1.58
C TYR A 64 -0.91 0.17 -2.90
N GLY A 65 0.36 -0.17 -3.16
CA GLY A 65 0.81 -0.75 -4.43
C GLY A 65 0.97 -2.28 -4.47
N GLY A 66 0.80 -2.97 -3.34
CA GLY A 66 0.97 -4.43 -3.26
C GLY A 66 2.41 -4.92 -3.44
N LEU A 67 3.40 -4.02 -3.42
CA LEU A 67 4.82 -4.33 -3.59
C LEU A 67 5.49 -4.48 -2.22
N VAL A 68 5.45 -5.68 -1.67
CA VAL A 68 6.11 -5.99 -0.38
C VAL A 68 7.63 -6.12 -0.59
N SER A 69 8.35 -5.01 -0.45
CA SER A 69 9.81 -4.97 -0.56
C SER A 69 10.48 -5.06 0.82
N ILE A 70 11.44 -5.97 0.98
CA ILE A 70 12.31 -6.09 2.16
C ILE A 70 13.71 -5.47 1.87
N GLY A 71 13.79 -4.65 0.82
CA GLY A 71 15.03 -4.02 0.33
C GLY A 71 15.12 -2.51 0.51
N GLN A 72 14.16 -1.87 1.20
CA GLN A 72 14.13 -0.40 1.29
C GLN A 72 15.31 0.21 2.08
N GLN A 73 15.93 -0.55 2.98
CA GLN A 73 17.21 -0.22 3.62
C GLN A 73 18.34 0.03 2.61
N ALA A 74 18.24 -0.53 1.39
CA ALA A 74 19.13 -0.18 0.28
C ALA A 74 19.18 1.34 0.07
N TYR A 75 18.00 1.96 -0.01
CA TYR A 75 17.87 3.38 -0.35
C TYR A 75 18.20 4.28 0.84
N VAL A 76 17.92 3.82 2.07
CA VAL A 76 18.42 4.50 3.29
C VAL A 76 19.95 4.56 3.27
N GLY A 77 20.61 3.42 3.06
CA GLY A 77 22.07 3.36 3.02
C GLY A 77 22.66 4.10 1.82
N LEU A 78 22.07 3.97 0.63
CA LEU A 78 22.48 4.71 -0.56
C LEU A 78 22.39 6.23 -0.36
N GLY A 79 21.29 6.70 0.23
CA GLY A 79 21.11 8.12 0.54
C GLY A 79 22.14 8.61 1.55
N ALA A 80 22.39 7.83 2.60
CA ALA A 80 23.39 8.12 3.62
C ALA A 80 24.80 8.26 3.02
N TYR A 81 25.23 7.27 2.23
CA TYR A 81 26.55 7.29 1.60
C TYR A 81 26.67 8.31 0.46
N ALA A 82 25.63 8.52 -0.33
CA ALA A 82 25.62 9.58 -1.34
C ALA A 82 25.75 10.96 -0.68
N GLY A 83 24.98 11.23 0.36
CA GLY A 83 25.05 12.48 1.12
C GLY A 83 26.44 12.69 1.74
N PHE A 84 26.98 11.69 2.42
CA PHE A 84 28.33 11.75 2.98
C PHE A 84 29.41 11.92 1.91
N GLY A 85 29.34 11.15 0.83
CA GLY A 85 30.31 11.25 -0.26
C GLY A 85 30.31 12.61 -0.93
N LEU A 86 29.14 13.18 -1.19
CA LEU A 86 29.03 14.53 -1.75
C LEU A 86 29.56 15.60 -0.79
N ALA A 87 29.30 15.46 0.51
CA ALA A 87 29.75 16.42 1.51
C ALA A 87 31.27 16.33 1.78
N ILE A 88 31.82 15.11 1.85
CA ILE A 88 33.24 14.86 2.16
C ILE A 88 34.12 15.06 0.92
N LEU A 89 33.75 14.49 -0.23
CA LEU A 89 34.60 14.46 -1.42
C LEU A 89 34.45 15.72 -2.28
N LEU A 90 33.24 16.28 -2.37
CA LEU A 90 32.95 17.46 -3.18
C LEU A 90 32.81 18.74 -2.35
N GLY A 91 32.94 18.65 -1.02
CA GLY A 91 32.77 19.81 -0.12
C GLY A 91 31.36 20.41 -0.17
N MET A 92 30.36 19.66 -0.64
CA MET A 92 29.02 20.18 -0.87
C MET A 92 28.31 20.45 0.44
N ASN A 93 27.51 21.53 0.49
CA ASN A 93 26.73 21.86 1.68
C ASN A 93 25.84 20.67 2.09
N PRO A 94 25.79 20.26 3.38
CA PRO A 94 25.01 19.11 3.82
C PRO A 94 23.52 19.13 3.40
N LEU A 95 22.88 20.30 3.38
CA LEU A 95 21.47 20.41 2.95
C LEU A 95 21.30 20.11 1.46
N LEU A 96 22.21 20.61 0.62
CA LEU A 96 22.23 20.29 -0.81
C LEU A 96 22.61 18.84 -1.05
N ALA A 97 23.52 18.29 -0.22
CA ALA A 97 23.92 16.89 -0.27
C ALA A 97 22.75 15.95 0.04
N ILE A 98 21.86 16.31 0.98
CA ILE A 98 20.62 15.56 1.23
C ILE A 98 19.74 15.55 -0.02
N LEU A 99 19.47 16.71 -0.63
CA LEU A 99 18.64 16.78 -1.83
C LEU A 99 19.24 15.98 -3.00
N ALA A 100 20.53 16.13 -3.23
CA ALA A 100 21.24 15.38 -4.27
C ALA A 100 21.26 13.87 -3.98
N ALA A 101 21.35 13.45 -2.71
CA ALA A 101 21.23 12.04 -2.32
C ALA A 101 19.85 11.47 -2.66
N GLY A 102 18.77 12.26 -2.51
CA GLY A 102 17.44 11.88 -2.99
C GLY A 102 17.41 11.60 -4.50
N VAL A 103 18.01 12.49 -5.30
CA VAL A 103 18.11 12.32 -6.76
C VAL A 103 18.94 11.09 -7.13
N ILE A 104 20.07 10.87 -6.45
CA ILE A 104 20.91 9.68 -6.65
C ILE A 104 20.13 8.40 -6.29
N GLY A 105 19.37 8.42 -5.19
CA GLY A 105 18.48 7.31 -4.82
C GLY A 105 17.43 7.02 -5.90
N ALA A 106 16.81 8.05 -6.46
CA ALA A 106 15.88 7.93 -7.58
C ALA A 106 16.53 7.30 -8.81
N LEU A 107 17.70 7.81 -9.22
CA LEU A 107 18.44 7.33 -10.38
C LEU A 107 18.89 5.87 -10.22
N LEU A 108 19.41 5.50 -9.05
CA LEU A 108 19.85 4.14 -8.76
C LEU A 108 18.68 3.17 -8.63
N SER A 109 17.48 3.65 -8.26
CA SER A 109 16.29 2.80 -8.19
C SER A 109 15.83 2.27 -9.55
N VAL A 110 16.11 2.97 -10.65
CA VAL A 110 15.72 2.56 -12.01
C VAL A 110 16.38 1.24 -12.45
N PRO A 111 17.73 1.10 -12.42
CA PRO A 111 18.37 -0.17 -12.74
C PRO A 111 18.04 -1.26 -11.71
N THR A 112 17.85 -0.92 -10.42
CA THR A 112 17.37 -1.92 -9.43
C THR A 112 16.00 -2.45 -9.84
N ALA A 113 15.05 -1.56 -10.13
CA ALA A 113 13.68 -1.88 -10.51
C ALA A 113 13.63 -2.80 -11.74
N TYR A 114 14.48 -2.53 -12.74
CA TYR A 114 14.60 -3.37 -13.93
C TYR A 114 14.94 -4.84 -13.60
N ILE A 115 15.75 -5.07 -12.57
CA ILE A 115 16.12 -6.41 -12.12
C ILE A 115 15.00 -6.99 -11.25
N VAL A 116 14.57 -6.26 -10.22
CA VAL A 116 13.68 -6.82 -9.19
C VAL A 116 12.25 -6.98 -9.68
N PHE A 117 11.76 -6.18 -10.64
CA PHE A 117 10.39 -6.29 -11.16
C PHE A 117 10.15 -7.54 -12.03
N ARG A 118 11.20 -8.29 -12.35
CA ARG A 118 11.07 -9.63 -12.97
C ARG A 118 10.63 -10.70 -11.99
N LEU A 119 10.68 -10.39 -10.70
CA LEU A 119 10.35 -11.29 -9.60
C LEU A 119 8.93 -11.00 -9.10
N GLN A 120 8.22 -12.02 -8.62
CA GLN A 120 6.86 -11.90 -8.12
C GLN A 120 6.74 -12.44 -6.69
N GLY A 121 5.81 -11.89 -5.92
CA GLY A 121 5.50 -12.35 -4.55
C GLY A 121 6.71 -12.41 -3.63
N ALA A 122 6.94 -13.56 -3.00
CA ALA A 122 8.07 -13.76 -2.09
C ALA A 122 9.44 -13.57 -2.77
N TYR A 123 9.57 -13.93 -4.05
CA TYR A 123 10.83 -13.74 -4.78
C TYR A 123 11.15 -12.27 -4.96
N PHE A 124 10.15 -11.40 -5.13
CA PHE A 124 10.35 -9.95 -5.17
C PHE A 124 10.92 -9.44 -3.84
N ALA A 125 10.33 -9.86 -2.72
CA ALA A 125 10.79 -9.49 -1.39
C ALA A 125 12.26 -9.88 -1.17
N ILE A 126 12.60 -11.15 -1.44
CA ILE A 126 13.97 -11.68 -1.32
C ILE A 126 14.92 -10.96 -2.29
N GLY A 127 14.52 -10.76 -3.54
CA GLY A 127 15.35 -10.08 -4.54
C GLY A 127 15.68 -8.64 -4.16
N THR A 128 14.72 -7.91 -3.59
CA THR A 128 14.99 -6.54 -3.08
C THR A 128 15.94 -6.55 -1.88
N TRP A 129 15.88 -7.56 -1.01
CA TRP A 129 16.84 -7.70 0.09
C TRP A 129 18.26 -8.00 -0.43
N VAL A 130 18.39 -8.91 -1.40
CA VAL A 130 19.69 -9.20 -2.05
C VAL A 130 20.26 -7.94 -2.71
N ALA A 131 19.44 -7.14 -3.39
CA ALA A 131 19.89 -5.87 -3.97
C ALA A 131 20.44 -4.91 -2.90
N ALA A 132 19.80 -4.81 -1.74
CA ALA A 132 20.29 -4.02 -0.62
C ALA A 132 21.66 -4.51 -0.11
N GLU A 133 21.83 -5.83 -0.02
CA GLU A 133 23.08 -6.45 0.42
C GLU A 133 24.23 -6.21 -0.59
N VAL A 134 23.94 -6.23 -1.89
CA VAL A 134 24.91 -5.85 -2.93
C VAL A 134 25.39 -4.42 -2.72
N TYR A 135 24.48 -3.47 -2.49
CA TYR A 135 24.89 -2.08 -2.18
C TYR A 135 25.73 -1.99 -0.92
N ARG A 136 25.35 -2.68 0.16
CA ARG A 136 26.13 -2.72 1.39
C ARG A 136 27.56 -3.20 1.16
N LEU A 137 27.73 -4.28 0.39
CA LEU A 137 29.05 -4.84 0.06
C LEU A 137 29.88 -3.89 -0.80
N LEU A 138 29.27 -3.20 -1.77
CA LEU A 138 29.96 -2.19 -2.59
C LEU A 138 30.52 -1.06 -1.73
N PHE A 139 29.72 -0.49 -0.82
CA PHE A 139 30.18 0.59 0.05
C PHE A 139 31.16 0.12 1.14
N ALA A 140 31.06 -1.13 1.59
CA ALA A 140 32.04 -1.73 2.49
C ALA A 140 33.45 -1.84 1.87
N GLN A 141 33.56 -1.89 0.55
CA GLN A 141 34.85 -1.91 -0.16
C GLN A 141 35.37 -0.52 -0.53
N TRP A 142 34.56 0.53 -0.36
CA TRP A 142 34.92 1.88 -0.79
C TRP A 142 35.77 2.62 0.26
N LYS A 143 37.10 2.48 0.15
CA LYS A 143 38.07 3.05 1.11
C LYS A 143 37.97 4.57 1.29
N ALA A 144 37.67 5.32 0.23
CA ALA A 144 37.52 6.78 0.30
C ALA A 144 36.36 7.23 1.22
N LEU A 145 35.38 6.37 1.47
CA LEU A 145 34.25 6.61 2.36
C LEU A 145 34.37 5.82 3.68
N GLY A 146 35.60 5.42 4.04
CA GLY A 146 35.90 4.70 5.28
C GLY A 146 35.78 3.18 5.18
N GLY A 147 35.41 2.62 4.03
CA GLY A 147 35.28 1.17 3.80
C GLY A 147 34.42 0.47 4.86
N GLY A 148 34.81 -0.74 5.24
CA GLY A 148 34.08 -1.56 6.21
C GLY A 148 34.03 -1.00 7.64
N THR A 149 34.96 -0.12 8.01
CA THR A 149 35.01 0.52 9.34
C THR A 149 34.14 1.77 9.42
N GLY A 150 33.73 2.32 8.28
CA GLY A 150 32.97 3.55 8.21
C GLY A 150 33.82 4.82 8.39
N THR A 151 33.14 5.96 8.41
CA THR A 151 33.76 7.28 8.54
C THR A 151 32.90 8.23 9.38
N SER A 152 33.51 9.30 9.89
CA SER A 152 32.81 10.37 10.62
C SER A 152 32.79 11.65 9.78
N LEU A 153 31.75 12.44 9.96
CA LEU A 153 31.60 13.69 9.23
C LEU A 153 32.69 14.70 9.69
N PRO A 154 33.50 15.25 8.78
CA PRO A 154 34.51 16.25 9.12
C PRO A 154 33.91 17.49 9.81
N SER A 155 34.62 18.03 10.80
CA SER A 155 34.11 19.12 11.66
C SER A 155 33.91 20.45 10.93
N ASP A 156 34.62 20.65 9.82
CA ASP A 156 34.51 21.75 8.87
C ASP A 156 33.22 21.64 8.04
N VAL A 157 32.94 20.47 7.46
CA VAL A 157 31.69 20.18 6.73
C VAL A 157 30.49 20.30 7.66
N ALA A 158 30.61 19.81 8.89
CA ALA A 158 29.52 19.93 9.85
C ALA A 158 29.27 21.41 10.23
N ARG A 159 30.28 22.28 10.18
CA ARG A 159 30.13 23.73 10.45
C ARG A 159 29.60 24.51 9.25
N SER A 160 29.71 23.99 8.04
CA SER A 160 29.24 24.66 6.82
C SER A 160 27.73 24.55 6.58
N VAL A 161 26.99 23.82 7.42
CA VAL A 161 25.53 23.72 7.34
C VAL A 161 24.91 25.12 7.38
N TRP A 162 24.17 25.45 6.32
CA TRP A 162 23.54 26.74 6.20
C TRP A 162 22.46 26.91 7.28
N GLY A 163 22.42 28.08 7.93
CA GLY A 163 21.46 28.40 8.99
C GLY A 163 21.97 28.15 10.41
N VAL A 164 23.07 27.41 10.60
CA VAL A 164 23.59 27.11 11.95
C VAL A 164 23.95 28.37 12.73
N GLY A 165 24.59 29.36 12.07
CA GLY A 165 24.95 30.63 12.71
C GLY A 165 23.73 31.38 13.23
N TRP A 166 22.69 31.50 12.40
CA TRP A 166 21.44 32.16 12.76
C TRP A 166 20.72 31.44 13.92
N VAL A 167 20.61 30.11 13.87
CA VAL A 167 19.98 29.33 14.97
C VAL A 167 20.79 29.47 16.27
N ARG A 168 22.11 29.51 16.17
CA ARG A 168 23.00 29.71 17.32
C ARG A 168 22.69 31.01 18.05
N GLU A 169 22.52 32.10 17.29
CA GLU A 169 22.22 33.43 17.82
C GLU A 169 20.77 33.56 18.29
N ALA A 170 19.81 33.02 17.53
CA ALA A 170 18.39 33.14 17.83
C ALA A 170 17.96 32.34 19.07
N PHE A 171 18.60 31.19 19.33
CA PHE A 171 18.24 30.29 20.44
C PHE A 171 19.29 30.27 21.57
N ASP A 172 20.40 31.00 21.43
CA ASP A 172 21.54 31.01 22.37
C ASP A 172 22.05 29.60 22.74
N VAL A 173 22.27 28.77 21.72
CA VAL A 173 22.66 27.35 21.88
C VAL A 173 24.05 27.04 21.31
N LYS A 174 24.65 25.93 21.76
CA LYS A 174 25.90 25.41 21.16
C LYS A 174 25.69 24.98 19.71
N SER A 175 26.75 25.03 18.88
CA SER A 175 26.69 24.64 17.47
C SER A 175 26.16 23.24 17.21
N SER A 176 26.37 22.28 18.13
CA SER A 176 25.83 20.93 18.01
C SER A 176 24.30 20.90 18.18
N ALA A 177 23.77 21.68 19.12
CA ALA A 177 22.32 21.79 19.34
C ALA A 177 21.65 22.56 18.19
N ALA A 178 22.29 23.62 17.67
CA ALA A 178 21.80 24.32 16.49
C ALA A 178 21.67 23.41 15.25
N ARG A 179 22.61 22.46 15.07
CA ARG A 179 22.52 21.45 14.00
C ARG A 179 21.34 20.51 14.21
N ASP A 180 21.14 20.02 15.43
CA ASP A 180 20.02 19.13 15.74
C ASP A 180 18.68 19.82 15.44
N ILE A 181 18.54 21.11 15.77
CA ILE A 181 17.37 21.93 15.45
C ILE A 181 17.13 22.01 13.93
N ILE A 182 18.18 22.25 13.15
CA ILE A 182 18.07 22.31 11.68
C ILE A 182 17.71 20.94 11.12
N SER A 183 18.38 19.87 11.55
CA SER A 183 18.05 18.50 11.14
C SER A 183 16.61 18.15 11.47
N TYR A 184 16.11 18.56 12.63
CA TYR A 184 14.72 18.42 13.03
C TYR A 184 13.76 19.18 12.12
N TRP A 185 14.01 20.45 11.80
CA TRP A 185 13.15 21.19 10.87
C TRP A 185 13.18 20.62 9.46
N VAL A 186 14.32 20.15 8.99
CA VAL A 186 14.43 19.46 7.69
C VAL A 186 13.66 18.14 7.73
N ALA A 187 13.68 17.39 8.84
CA ALA A 187 12.89 16.17 9.01
C ALA A 187 11.39 16.46 9.02
N LEU A 188 10.96 17.51 9.73
CA LEU A 188 9.58 17.97 9.76
C LEU A 188 9.10 18.38 8.38
N LEU A 189 9.89 19.19 7.67
CA LEU A 189 9.61 19.61 6.30
C LEU A 189 9.50 18.41 5.36
N LEU A 190 10.45 17.46 5.46
CA LEU A 190 10.44 16.24 4.66
C LEU A 190 9.20 15.39 4.94
N ALA A 191 8.82 15.21 6.21
CA ALA A 191 7.61 14.49 6.60
C ALA A 191 6.35 15.13 6.02
N VAL A 192 6.22 16.46 6.15
CA VAL A 192 5.08 17.21 5.59
C VAL A 192 5.03 17.08 4.06
N ILE A 193 6.16 17.22 3.38
CA ILE A 193 6.24 17.09 1.92
C ILE A 193 5.88 15.68 1.48
N VAL A 194 6.44 14.64 2.10
CA VAL A 194 6.21 13.24 1.72
C VAL A 194 4.76 12.83 1.98
N ILE A 195 4.23 13.12 3.17
CA ILE A 195 2.82 12.83 3.51
C ILE A 195 1.89 13.60 2.56
N GLY A 196 2.15 14.90 2.34
CA GLY A 196 1.37 15.74 1.44
C GLY A 196 1.39 15.26 0.00
N ALA A 197 2.57 14.87 -0.51
CA ALA A 197 2.74 14.33 -1.85
C ALA A 197 2.01 12.99 -2.02
N ILE A 198 2.11 12.08 -1.06
CA ILE A 198 1.37 10.81 -1.07
C ILE A 198 -0.13 11.08 -1.03
N TYR A 199 -0.60 11.96 -0.14
CA TYR A 199 -2.01 12.31 -0.03
C TYR A 199 -2.56 12.90 -1.33
N ALA A 200 -1.83 13.83 -1.94
CA ALA A 200 -2.19 14.42 -3.23
C ALA A 200 -2.23 13.34 -4.34
N PHE A 201 -1.20 12.49 -4.41
CA PHE A 201 -1.11 11.40 -5.37
C PHE A 201 -2.26 10.40 -5.26
N LEU A 202 -2.59 9.96 -4.03
CA LEU A 202 -3.66 9.00 -3.78
C LEU A 202 -5.05 9.51 -4.20
N ARG A 203 -5.25 10.83 -4.26
CA ARG A 203 -6.51 11.44 -4.73
C ARG A 203 -6.63 11.53 -6.25
N THR A 204 -5.54 11.29 -6.98
CA THR A 204 -5.53 11.30 -8.45
C THR A 204 -6.09 10.00 -9.06
N ARG A 205 -6.15 9.93 -10.40
CA ARG A 205 -6.47 8.68 -11.12
C ARG A 205 -5.39 7.61 -10.93
N ASN A 206 -4.14 8.01 -10.79
CA ASN A 206 -3.02 7.08 -10.59
C ASN A 206 -3.08 6.41 -9.21
N GLY A 207 -3.60 7.10 -8.18
CA GLY A 207 -3.85 6.51 -6.86
C GLY A 207 -4.92 5.42 -6.88
N LEU A 208 -5.99 5.61 -7.68
CA LEU A 208 -6.99 4.57 -7.90
C LEU A 208 -6.41 3.38 -8.67
N ALA A 209 -5.64 3.66 -9.72
CA ALA A 209 -4.95 2.64 -10.49
C ALA A 209 -4.07 1.80 -9.57
N LEU A 210 -3.31 2.44 -8.67
CA LEU A 210 -2.48 1.73 -7.69
C LEU A 210 -3.31 0.81 -6.77
N SER A 211 -4.47 1.28 -6.30
CA SER A 211 -5.38 0.47 -5.48
C SER A 211 -5.93 -0.74 -6.26
N ALA A 212 -6.32 -0.54 -7.52
CA ALA A 212 -6.77 -1.63 -8.40
C ALA A 212 -5.65 -2.65 -8.67
N ILE A 213 -4.42 -2.17 -8.89
CA ILE A 213 -3.24 -3.03 -9.09
C ILE A 213 -2.97 -3.89 -7.86
N ARG A 214 -3.10 -3.32 -6.66
CA ARG A 214 -2.92 -4.07 -5.41
C ARG A 214 -3.97 -5.17 -5.24
N ASP A 215 -5.22 -4.88 -5.58
CA ASP A 215 -6.32 -5.82 -5.41
C ASP A 215 -6.25 -6.97 -6.44
N ASN A 216 -6.05 -6.65 -7.73
CA ASN A 216 -5.75 -7.64 -8.76
C ASN A 216 -4.99 -7.01 -9.96
N PRO A 217 -3.70 -7.32 -10.15
CA PRO A 217 -2.90 -6.77 -11.25
C PRO A 217 -3.44 -7.14 -12.64
N GLU A 218 -3.87 -8.39 -12.84
CA GLU A 218 -4.36 -8.89 -14.14
C GLU A 218 -5.68 -8.21 -14.54
N ALA A 219 -6.58 -8.04 -13.57
CA ALA A 219 -7.84 -7.32 -13.78
C ALA A 219 -7.58 -5.84 -14.10
N ALA A 220 -6.63 -5.19 -13.41
CA ALA A 220 -6.26 -3.80 -13.69
C ALA A 220 -5.71 -3.62 -15.11
N GLU A 221 -4.88 -4.56 -15.60
CA GLU A 221 -4.36 -4.53 -16.98
C GLU A 221 -5.48 -4.69 -18.02
N SER A 222 -6.46 -5.57 -17.76
CA SER A 222 -7.59 -5.81 -18.66
C SER A 222 -8.45 -4.56 -18.94
N ILE A 223 -8.48 -3.61 -18.00
CA ILE A 223 -9.20 -2.33 -18.13
C ILE A 223 -8.29 -1.18 -18.58
N GLY A 224 -7.07 -1.49 -19.02
CA GLY A 224 -6.12 -0.53 -19.62
C GLY A 224 -5.22 0.21 -18.63
N VAL A 225 -5.07 -0.28 -17.39
CA VAL A 225 -4.11 0.29 -16.43
C VAL A 225 -2.70 -0.21 -16.75
N ASP A 226 -1.76 0.73 -16.98
CA ASP A 226 -0.34 0.41 -17.11
C ASP A 226 0.28 0.12 -15.72
N THR A 227 0.27 -1.16 -15.34
CA THR A 227 0.82 -1.65 -14.07
C THR A 227 2.31 -1.33 -13.91
N SER A 228 3.08 -1.48 -14.99
CA SER A 228 4.53 -1.35 -14.98
C SER A 228 4.96 0.08 -14.68
N ARG A 229 4.36 1.07 -15.36
CA ARG A 229 4.65 2.48 -15.10
C ARG A 229 4.19 2.92 -13.72
N ALA A 230 3.02 2.46 -13.27
CA ALA A 230 2.51 2.79 -11.94
C ALA A 230 3.42 2.23 -10.82
N LYS A 231 3.83 0.95 -10.93
CA LYS A 231 4.76 0.31 -9.99
C LYS A 231 6.12 1.00 -9.98
N LEU A 232 6.67 1.33 -11.16
CA LEU A 232 7.95 2.03 -11.28
C LEU A 232 7.92 3.41 -10.65
N ALA A 233 6.88 4.21 -10.91
CA ALA A 233 6.76 5.55 -10.37
C ALA A 233 6.71 5.55 -8.83
N VAL A 234 5.95 4.62 -8.25
CA VAL A 234 5.84 4.45 -6.80
C VAL A 234 7.15 3.94 -6.19
N TYR A 235 7.85 3.03 -6.87
CA TYR A 235 9.16 2.54 -6.46
C TYR A 235 10.23 3.64 -6.44
N ILE A 236 10.31 4.46 -7.50
CA ILE A 236 11.22 5.60 -7.56
C ILE A 236 10.90 6.61 -6.46
N PHE A 237 9.62 6.91 -6.23
CA PHE A 237 9.20 7.84 -5.19
C PHE A 237 9.61 7.34 -3.78
N ALA A 238 9.34 6.06 -3.48
CA ALA A 238 9.70 5.46 -2.21
C ALA A 238 11.22 5.42 -1.99
N ALA A 239 11.99 5.06 -3.03
CA ALA A 239 13.45 5.09 -3.01
C ALA A 239 14.00 6.51 -2.78
N THR A 240 13.39 7.51 -3.40
CA THR A 240 13.76 8.92 -3.22
C THR A 240 13.54 9.36 -1.77
N GLY A 241 12.36 9.09 -1.22
CA GLY A 241 12.04 9.45 0.17
C GLY A 241 12.93 8.72 1.19
N ALA A 242 13.20 7.44 0.94
CA ALA A 242 14.13 6.64 1.76
C ALA A 242 15.57 7.17 1.70
N ALA A 243 16.04 7.59 0.52
CA ALA A 243 17.36 8.18 0.36
C ALA A 243 17.49 9.56 1.04
N LEU A 244 16.46 10.42 0.91
CA LEU A 244 16.41 11.71 1.63
C LEU A 244 16.45 11.51 3.14
N ALA A 245 15.62 10.60 3.67
CA ALA A 245 15.59 10.28 5.08
C ALA A 245 16.92 9.67 5.56
N GLY A 246 17.49 8.71 4.80
CA GLY A 246 18.77 8.10 5.13
C GLY A 246 19.92 9.10 5.18
N ALA A 247 20.03 10.00 4.19
CA ALA A 247 20.99 11.09 4.21
C ALA A 247 20.84 11.93 5.47
N LEU A 248 19.61 12.37 5.77
CA LEU A 248 19.30 13.22 6.90
C LEU A 248 19.63 12.55 8.26
N ILE A 249 19.25 11.29 8.44
CA ILE A 249 19.52 10.51 9.67
C ILE A 249 21.02 10.42 9.94
N TYR A 250 21.82 10.10 8.92
CA TYR A 250 23.26 9.95 9.10
C TYR A 250 23.98 11.29 9.24
N PHE A 251 23.46 12.37 8.66
CA PHE A 251 23.98 13.72 8.95
C PHE A 251 23.76 14.11 10.41
N GLN A 252 22.63 13.74 11.01
CA GLN A 252 22.40 13.97 12.44
C GLN A 252 23.32 13.09 13.31
N LYS A 253 23.45 11.80 12.98
CA LYS A 253 24.36 10.87 13.70
C LYS A 253 25.84 11.25 13.57
N ALA A 254 26.21 11.98 12.52
CA ALA A 254 27.57 12.43 12.20
C ALA A 254 28.63 11.31 12.03
N SER A 255 28.23 10.05 12.03
CA SER A 255 29.07 8.89 11.73
C SER A 255 28.28 7.84 10.97
N ILE A 256 28.94 7.14 10.05
CA ILE A 256 28.31 6.16 9.17
C ILE A 256 29.19 4.91 9.07
N THR A 257 28.55 3.73 9.15
CA THR A 257 29.19 2.43 8.85
C THR A 257 28.29 1.64 7.89
N PRO A 258 28.83 0.73 7.04
CA PRO A 258 28.00 -0.01 6.11
C PRO A 258 26.96 -0.89 6.81
N GLN A 259 27.33 -1.47 7.96
CA GLN A 259 26.47 -2.34 8.76
C GLN A 259 25.26 -1.58 9.32
N SER A 260 25.46 -0.35 9.81
CA SER A 260 24.36 0.46 10.31
C SER A 260 23.52 1.06 9.17
N ALA A 261 24.16 1.55 8.10
CA ALA A 261 23.49 2.24 7.02
C ALA A 261 22.53 1.35 6.22
N PHE A 262 22.89 0.07 6.05
CA PHE A 262 22.11 -0.92 5.31
C PHE A 262 21.47 -1.98 6.24
N SER A 263 21.30 -1.67 7.53
CA SER A 263 20.72 -2.59 8.52
C SER A 263 19.26 -2.94 8.18
N VAL A 264 18.98 -4.23 8.02
CA VAL A 264 17.60 -4.71 7.79
C VAL A 264 16.75 -4.48 9.04
N ILE A 265 17.34 -4.67 10.22
CA ILE A 265 16.63 -4.59 11.50
C ILE A 265 16.27 -3.13 11.80
N ASP A 266 17.25 -2.22 11.72
CA ASP A 266 17.06 -0.82 12.14
C ASP A 266 16.17 -0.02 11.19
N TRP A 267 16.06 -0.45 9.93
CA TRP A 267 15.28 0.26 8.92
C TRP A 267 14.05 -0.52 8.49
N THR A 268 14.23 -1.63 7.78
CA THR A 268 13.12 -2.33 7.12
C THR A 268 12.22 -3.06 8.10
N ALA A 269 12.77 -3.75 9.11
CA ALA A 269 11.97 -4.45 10.10
C ALA A 269 11.15 -3.47 10.95
N PHE A 270 11.74 -2.39 11.44
CA PHE A 270 10.99 -1.36 12.16
C PHE A 270 9.91 -0.70 11.31
N VAL A 271 10.21 -0.36 10.06
CA VAL A 271 9.21 0.17 9.12
C VAL A 271 8.07 -0.82 8.90
N LEU A 272 8.37 -2.10 8.71
CA LEU A 272 7.37 -3.16 8.60
C LEU A 272 6.45 -3.18 9.83
N PHE A 273 7.03 -3.21 11.03
CA PHE A 273 6.24 -3.22 12.27
C PHE A 273 5.42 -1.95 12.45
N ILE A 274 6.00 -0.77 12.19
CA ILE A 274 5.28 0.52 12.24
C ILE A 274 4.03 0.46 11.36
N VAL A 275 4.18 0.01 10.11
CA VAL A 275 3.07 0.03 9.15
C VAL A 275 2.04 -1.05 9.46
N VAL A 276 2.48 -2.26 9.84
CA VAL A 276 1.57 -3.35 10.20
C VAL A 276 0.78 -3.03 11.46
N ILE A 277 1.45 -2.61 12.54
CA ILE A 277 0.81 -2.28 13.82
C ILE A 277 -0.10 -1.05 13.64
N GLY A 278 0.42 -0.02 12.97
CA GLY A 278 -0.28 1.23 12.76
C GLY A 278 -1.50 1.10 11.85
N GLY A 279 -1.36 0.41 10.72
CA GLY A 279 -2.44 0.17 9.75
C GLY A 279 -1.97 0.26 8.31
N ILE A 280 -1.72 -0.90 7.70
CA ILE A 280 -1.27 -1.00 6.31
C ILE A 280 -2.35 -0.49 5.34
N GLY A 281 -1.93 0.30 4.34
CA GLY A 281 -2.84 0.90 3.36
C GLY A 281 -3.64 2.09 3.90
N THR A 282 -3.23 2.68 5.02
CA THR A 282 -3.77 3.94 5.56
C THR A 282 -2.67 5.00 5.67
N LEU A 283 -3.00 6.29 5.55
CA LEU A 283 -2.02 7.37 5.70
C LEU A 283 -1.70 7.64 7.17
N GLU A 284 -2.66 7.45 8.06
CA GLU A 284 -2.50 7.70 9.49
C GLU A 284 -1.79 6.55 10.21
N GLY A 285 -1.95 5.31 9.73
CA GLY A 285 -1.35 4.12 10.33
C GLY A 285 0.15 4.27 10.61
N PRO A 286 0.99 4.62 9.62
CA PRO A 286 2.43 4.84 9.84
C PRO A 286 2.77 5.86 10.94
N ILE A 287 1.93 6.90 11.13
CA ILE A 287 2.14 7.91 12.18
C ILE A 287 1.90 7.29 13.56
N ILE A 288 0.78 6.58 13.72
CA ILE A 288 0.43 5.90 14.97
C ILE A 288 1.45 4.80 15.30
N GLY A 289 1.84 4.00 14.30
CA GLY A 289 2.84 2.95 14.49
C GLY A 289 4.21 3.47 14.90
N ALA A 290 4.66 4.61 14.35
CA ALA A 290 5.93 5.22 14.73
C ALA A 290 5.91 5.72 16.18
N LEU A 291 4.78 6.31 16.62
CA LEU A 291 4.59 6.73 18.01
C LEU A 291 4.57 5.53 18.97
N ILE A 292 3.94 4.42 18.59
CA ILE A 292 3.93 3.18 19.37
C ILE A 292 5.34 2.60 19.48
N LEU A 293 6.07 2.51 18.36
CA LEU A 293 7.45 2.03 18.37
C LEU A 293 8.32 2.90 19.29
N PHE A 294 8.19 4.22 19.20
CA PHE A 294 8.91 5.16 20.04
C PHE A 294 8.57 4.98 21.52
N ALA A 295 7.29 4.90 21.88
CA ALA A 295 6.86 4.67 23.25
C ALA A 295 7.41 3.34 23.81
N LEU A 296 7.39 2.28 22.98
CA LEU A 296 7.91 0.98 23.36
C LEU A 296 9.42 1.01 23.58
N GLN A 297 10.19 1.63 22.68
CA GLN A 297 11.64 1.78 22.85
C GLN A 297 11.98 2.58 24.11
N ASN A 298 11.22 3.64 24.39
CA ASN A 298 11.44 4.47 25.56
C ASN A 298 11.10 3.73 26.88
N TRP A 299 10.02 2.95 26.91
CA TRP A 299 9.65 2.17 28.11
C TRP A 299 10.57 0.98 28.36
N PHE A 300 11.14 0.40 27.30
CA PHE A 300 12.05 -0.74 27.40
C PHE A 300 13.52 -0.35 27.34
N ALA A 301 13.85 0.95 27.41
CA ALA A 301 15.21 1.46 27.27
C ALA A 301 16.18 0.80 28.28
N ASP A 302 15.72 0.55 29.51
CA ASP A 302 16.53 -0.06 30.58
C ASP A 302 16.66 -1.60 30.47
N TYR A 303 15.88 -2.24 29.59
CA TYR A 303 15.76 -3.70 29.49
C TYR A 303 16.46 -4.29 28.25
N GLY A 304 17.29 -3.49 27.56
CA GLY A 304 18.07 -3.97 26.41
C GLY A 304 17.20 -4.42 25.23
N THR A 305 17.45 -5.61 24.68
CA THR A 305 16.75 -6.12 23.48
C THR A 305 15.31 -6.60 23.73
N TRP A 306 14.80 -6.53 24.96
CA TRP A 306 13.43 -6.94 25.29
C TRP A 306 12.35 -6.19 24.50
N TYR A 307 12.62 -4.94 24.09
CA TYR A 307 11.68 -4.19 23.24
C TYR A 307 11.42 -4.89 21.90
N LEU A 308 12.39 -5.64 21.34
CA LEU A 308 12.20 -6.39 20.08
C LEU A 308 11.21 -7.54 20.28
N MET A 309 11.30 -8.24 21.41
CA MET A 309 10.35 -9.30 21.78
C MET A 309 8.95 -8.71 22.00
N ALA A 310 8.86 -7.59 22.73
CA ALA A 310 7.61 -6.89 22.95
C ALA A 310 7.00 -6.38 21.63
N LEU A 311 7.81 -5.85 20.72
CA LEU A 311 7.37 -5.36 19.41
C LEU A 311 6.83 -6.50 18.55
N GLY A 312 7.53 -7.64 18.51
CA GLY A 312 7.07 -8.83 17.80
C GLY A 312 5.78 -9.40 18.37
N ALA A 313 5.68 -9.52 19.70
CA ALA A 313 4.47 -9.97 20.37
C ALA A 313 3.28 -9.03 20.12
N LEU A 314 3.51 -7.71 20.20
CA LEU A 314 2.50 -6.70 19.88
C LEU A 314 2.06 -6.79 18.41
N ALA A 315 3.00 -6.97 17.47
CA ALA A 315 2.68 -7.13 16.06
C ALA A 315 1.80 -8.37 15.83
N ILE A 316 2.13 -9.51 16.44
CA ILE A 316 1.31 -10.74 16.37
C ILE A 316 -0.08 -10.48 16.94
N ALA A 317 -0.17 -9.88 18.13
CA ALA A 317 -1.45 -9.57 18.75
C ALA A 317 -2.32 -8.65 17.87
N VAL A 318 -1.73 -7.62 17.28
CA VAL A 318 -2.43 -6.71 16.36
C VAL A 318 -2.84 -7.43 15.08
N MET A 319 -2.00 -8.29 14.50
CA MET A 319 -2.38 -9.08 13.32
C MET A 319 -3.58 -10.01 13.58
N LEU A 320 -3.67 -10.58 14.79
CA LEU A 320 -4.77 -11.48 15.18
C LEU A 320 -6.07 -10.72 15.49
N VAL A 321 -5.99 -9.59 16.18
CA VAL A 321 -7.16 -8.85 16.68
C VAL A 321 -7.64 -7.77 15.69
N ALA A 322 -6.71 -7.12 15.00
CA ALA A 322 -6.94 -5.98 14.12
C ALA A 322 -6.13 -6.13 12.81
N PRO A 323 -6.56 -6.99 11.86
CA PRO A 323 -5.79 -7.31 10.65
C PRO A 323 -5.54 -6.11 9.71
N LYS A 324 -6.26 -5.00 9.89
CA LYS A 324 -6.03 -3.71 9.20
C LYS A 324 -5.18 -2.73 10.03
N GLY A 325 -4.55 -3.20 11.10
CA GLY A 325 -3.83 -2.44 12.12
C GLY A 325 -4.74 -1.62 13.03
N ILE A 326 -4.14 -0.97 14.03
CA ILE A 326 -4.85 -0.23 15.07
C ILE A 326 -5.69 0.91 14.47
N TRP A 327 -5.12 1.68 13.54
CA TRP A 327 -5.86 2.76 12.90
C TRP A 327 -7.00 2.24 12.03
N GLY A 328 -6.80 1.14 11.31
CA GLY A 328 -7.85 0.50 10.52
C GLY A 328 -9.04 0.07 11.39
N TRP A 329 -8.78 -0.42 12.60
CA TRP A 329 -9.81 -0.77 13.58
C TRP A 329 -10.57 0.46 14.10
N VAL A 330 -9.85 1.53 14.49
CA VAL A 330 -10.48 2.81 14.93
C VAL A 330 -11.34 3.41 13.82
N GLN A 331 -10.82 3.45 12.59
CA GLN A 331 -11.54 3.95 11.42
C GLN A 331 -12.81 3.13 11.14
N ALA A 332 -12.75 1.80 11.27
CA ALA A 332 -13.93 0.95 11.09
C ALA A 332 -14.99 1.19 12.17
N ARG A 333 -14.58 1.49 13.41
CA ARG A 333 -15.50 1.66 14.53
C ARG A 333 -16.18 3.03 14.60
N TYR A 334 -15.47 4.09 14.18
CA TYR A 334 -15.90 5.49 14.36
C TYR A 334 -16.10 6.25 13.04
N ASP A 335 -15.94 5.58 11.88
CA ASP A 335 -16.00 6.16 10.54
C ASP A 335 -15.18 7.47 10.36
N PHE A 336 -14.06 7.55 11.08
CA PHE A 336 -13.21 8.73 11.15
C PHE A 336 -11.93 8.55 10.31
N SER A 337 -11.56 9.59 9.56
CA SER A 337 -10.30 9.65 8.82
C SER A 337 -9.78 11.09 8.84
N ILE A 338 -8.49 11.24 9.14
CA ILE A 338 -7.79 12.52 9.11
C ILE A 338 -7.50 12.88 7.64
N PHE A 339 -7.09 11.90 6.84
CA PHE A 339 -6.77 12.04 5.43
C PHE A 339 -7.74 11.24 4.55
N PRO A 340 -8.92 11.78 4.19
CA PRO A 340 -9.88 11.08 3.37
C PRO A 340 -9.35 10.90 1.93
N THR A 341 -8.89 9.69 1.64
CA THR A 341 -8.52 9.25 0.28
C THR A 341 -9.71 8.59 -0.44
N ARG A 342 -10.71 8.11 0.32
CA ARG A 342 -11.93 7.49 -0.20
C ARG A 342 -12.88 8.53 -0.81
N ARG A 343 -13.63 8.13 -1.84
CA ARG A 343 -14.70 8.93 -2.45
C ARG A 343 -16.03 8.37 -1.99
N ARG A 344 -16.84 9.20 -1.34
CA ARG A 344 -18.18 8.82 -0.87
C ARG A 344 -19.22 9.36 -1.85
N LEU A 345 -20.15 8.53 -2.27
CA LEU A 345 -21.33 8.97 -3.00
C LEU A 345 -22.40 9.34 -1.97
N ILE A 346 -22.81 10.60 -1.91
CA ILE A 346 -23.87 11.08 -1.02
C ILE A 346 -25.13 11.28 -1.88
N GLY A 347 -26.21 10.58 -1.53
CA GLY A 347 -27.56 10.75 -2.11
C GLY A 347 -28.51 11.51 -1.17
N PRO A 348 -29.72 11.89 -1.64
CA PRO A 348 -30.64 12.77 -0.89
C PRO A 348 -31.17 12.16 0.42
N ASP A 349 -31.37 10.84 0.47
CA ASP A 349 -32.02 10.15 1.60
C ASP A 349 -31.31 8.86 2.05
N THR A 350 -29.99 8.74 1.83
CA THR A 350 -29.25 7.53 2.26
C THR A 350 -28.72 7.72 3.68
N PRO A 351 -29.23 7.01 4.71
CA PRO A 351 -28.48 6.86 5.94
C PRO A 351 -27.12 6.26 5.58
N VAL A 352 -26.04 6.78 6.14
CA VAL A 352 -24.74 6.09 6.09
C VAL A 352 -25.01 4.70 6.68
N PRO A 353 -24.90 3.59 5.91
CA PRO A 353 -25.23 2.30 6.47
C PRO A 353 -24.27 2.03 7.62
N ASP A 354 -24.82 1.81 8.81
CA ASP A 354 -24.03 1.37 9.96
C ASP A 354 -23.70 -0.10 9.74
N TYR A 355 -22.61 -0.36 9.04
CA TYR A 355 -22.09 -1.71 8.75
C TYR A 355 -21.60 -2.45 10.02
N THR A 356 -21.86 -1.92 11.22
CA THR A 356 -21.44 -2.49 12.50
C THR A 356 -22.60 -2.99 13.38
N GLN A 357 -23.86 -2.85 12.95
CA GLN A 357 -25.02 -3.34 13.70
C GLN A 357 -25.44 -4.74 13.21
N PRO A 358 -25.81 -5.67 14.11
CA PRO A 358 -26.47 -6.91 13.71
C PRO A 358 -27.83 -6.58 13.08
N VAL A 359 -28.14 -7.26 11.98
CA VAL A 359 -29.38 -7.13 11.21
C VAL A 359 -30.56 -7.37 12.16
N GLN A 360 -31.47 -6.39 12.25
CA GLN A 360 -32.74 -6.61 12.94
C GLN A 360 -33.56 -7.58 12.10
N GLU A 361 -33.97 -8.70 12.69
CA GLU A 361 -34.91 -9.65 12.08
C GLU A 361 -36.23 -8.94 11.80
N VAL A 362 -36.45 -8.59 10.54
CA VAL A 362 -37.78 -8.21 10.02
C VAL A 362 -38.42 -9.48 9.46
N LYS A 363 -39.65 -9.74 9.87
CA LYS A 363 -40.38 -10.96 9.53
C LYS A 363 -40.76 -10.92 8.04
N ALA A 364 -40.22 -11.86 7.26
CA ALA A 364 -40.41 -11.93 5.82
C ALA A 364 -41.89 -12.04 5.41
N PRO A 365 -42.35 -11.31 4.38
CA PRO A 365 -43.65 -11.53 3.77
C PRO A 365 -43.67 -12.85 2.99
N GLU A 366 -44.86 -13.45 2.84
CA GLU A 366 -44.99 -14.75 2.17
C GLU A 366 -44.66 -14.65 0.66
N PRO A 367 -43.94 -15.66 0.10
CA PRO A 367 -43.50 -15.65 -1.28
C PRO A 367 -44.68 -15.80 -2.26
N VAL A 368 -44.85 -14.83 -3.15
CA VAL A 368 -45.75 -14.92 -4.30
C VAL A 368 -44.94 -15.39 -5.51
N GLY A 369 -45.16 -16.63 -5.95
CA GLY A 369 -44.53 -17.18 -7.14
C GLY A 369 -45.06 -16.51 -8.42
N VAL A 370 -44.17 -15.96 -9.25
CA VAL A 370 -44.54 -15.33 -10.52
C VAL A 370 -43.99 -16.14 -11.68
N SER A 371 -44.80 -17.09 -12.16
CA SER A 371 -44.69 -17.59 -13.53
C SER A 371 -46.07 -17.59 -14.17
N GLY A 372 -46.29 -16.70 -15.16
CA GLY A 372 -47.37 -16.86 -16.14
C GLY A 372 -48.57 -15.89 -16.10
N ALA A 373 -48.55 -14.78 -15.35
CA ALA A 373 -49.63 -13.79 -15.42
C ALA A 373 -49.25 -12.60 -16.31
N GLU A 374 -50.17 -12.21 -17.20
CA GLU A 374 -50.12 -10.96 -17.98
C GLU A 374 -49.86 -9.77 -17.03
N LEU A 375 -48.84 -8.96 -17.34
CA LEU A 375 -48.53 -7.78 -16.54
C LEU A 375 -49.65 -6.75 -16.69
N PRO A 376 -50.31 -6.31 -15.59
CA PRO A 376 -51.33 -5.28 -15.67
C PRO A 376 -50.74 -3.96 -16.17
N ASN A 377 -51.49 -3.23 -17.00
CA ASN A 377 -51.11 -1.96 -17.62
C ASN A 377 -50.95 -0.77 -16.65
N GLU A 378 -50.97 -0.98 -15.35
CA GLU A 378 -50.74 0.07 -14.35
C GLU A 378 -49.46 -0.23 -13.57
N VAL A 379 -48.36 0.34 -14.04
CA VAL A 379 -47.10 0.38 -13.29
C VAL A 379 -47.29 1.36 -12.14
N THR A 380 -47.80 0.85 -11.02
CA THR A 380 -47.64 1.52 -9.72
C THR A 380 -46.23 1.19 -9.23
N THR A 381 -45.32 2.16 -9.38
CA THR A 381 -43.95 2.08 -8.90
C THR A 381 -43.90 2.17 -7.37
N MET A 382 -43.62 1.04 -6.71
CA MET A 382 -42.72 0.87 -5.55
C MET A 382 -42.97 -0.51 -4.93
N PHE A 383 -42.21 -1.52 -5.38
CA PHE A 383 -41.97 -2.69 -4.56
C PHE A 383 -40.73 -2.39 -3.73
N ASP A 384 -40.90 -2.19 -2.42
CA ASP A 384 -39.77 -2.27 -1.48
C ASP A 384 -39.34 -3.75 -1.43
N ILE A 385 -38.32 -4.10 -2.22
CA ILE A 385 -37.71 -5.42 -2.19
C ILE A 385 -36.60 -5.41 -1.15
N GLU A 386 -36.81 -6.11 -0.03
CA GLU A 386 -35.81 -6.33 1.01
C GLU A 386 -35.10 -7.67 0.76
N THR A 387 -33.77 -7.66 0.75
CA THR A 387 -32.93 -8.84 0.51
C THR A 387 -31.59 -8.68 1.23
N ASP A 388 -30.98 -9.78 1.69
CA ASP A 388 -29.67 -9.73 2.35
C ASP A 388 -28.57 -9.38 1.34
N VAL A 389 -28.69 -9.87 0.11
CA VAL A 389 -27.70 -9.63 -0.95
C VAL A 389 -28.39 -9.28 -2.27
N LEU A 390 -28.18 -8.03 -2.71
CA LEU A 390 -28.49 -7.61 -4.08
C LEU A 390 -27.30 -7.92 -5.01
N ILE A 391 -27.55 -8.74 -6.02
CA ILE A 391 -26.55 -9.15 -7.02
C ILE A 391 -26.86 -8.41 -8.33
N ILE A 392 -25.93 -7.56 -8.77
CA ILE A 392 -26.08 -6.78 -10.01
C ILE A 392 -25.33 -7.50 -11.15
N GLY A 393 -26.08 -8.13 -12.04
CA GLY A 393 -25.63 -8.85 -13.22
C GLY A 393 -25.75 -10.37 -13.07
N SER A 394 -26.23 -11.04 -14.12
CA SER A 394 -26.46 -12.49 -14.16
C SER A 394 -25.40 -13.25 -14.98
N GLY A 395 -24.20 -12.67 -15.11
CA GLY A 395 -23.04 -13.36 -15.70
C GLY A 395 -22.54 -14.52 -14.80
N PRO A 396 -21.47 -15.24 -15.20
CA PRO A 396 -20.98 -16.40 -14.46
C PRO A 396 -20.71 -16.13 -12.97
N ALA A 397 -20.14 -14.97 -12.64
CA ALA A 397 -19.89 -14.58 -11.25
C ALA A 397 -21.19 -14.30 -10.47
N GLY A 398 -22.13 -13.57 -11.07
CA GLY A 398 -23.40 -13.23 -10.43
C GLY A 398 -24.29 -14.45 -10.25
N GLY A 399 -24.42 -15.28 -11.29
CA GLY A 399 -25.18 -16.53 -11.23
C GLY A 399 -24.61 -17.53 -10.22
N ALA A 400 -23.28 -17.70 -10.18
CA ALA A 400 -22.64 -18.55 -9.17
C ALA A 400 -22.83 -18.00 -7.75
N SER A 401 -22.73 -16.68 -7.56
CA SER A 401 -22.95 -16.05 -6.25
C SER A 401 -24.40 -16.24 -5.80
N ALA A 402 -25.37 -16.03 -6.70
CA ALA A 402 -26.79 -16.23 -6.42
C ALA A 402 -27.09 -17.68 -6.04
N ALA A 403 -26.58 -18.64 -6.82
CA ALA A 403 -26.75 -20.06 -6.55
C ALA A 403 -26.16 -20.49 -5.21
N LEU A 404 -24.92 -20.07 -4.89
CA LEU A 404 -24.25 -20.42 -3.64
C LEU A 404 -24.91 -19.75 -2.43
N LEU A 405 -25.27 -18.47 -2.53
CA LEU A 405 -26.00 -17.79 -1.46
C LEU A 405 -27.33 -18.50 -1.20
N SER A 406 -28.02 -18.91 -2.26
CA SER A 406 -29.27 -19.66 -2.15
C SER A 406 -29.06 -21.04 -1.51
N SER A 407 -27.98 -21.76 -1.84
CA SER A 407 -27.68 -23.06 -1.22
C SER A 407 -27.32 -22.95 0.26
N TYR A 408 -26.79 -21.79 0.69
CA TYR A 408 -26.57 -21.47 2.10
C TYR A 408 -27.80 -20.92 2.82
N GLY A 409 -28.95 -20.79 2.14
CA GLY A 409 -30.18 -20.24 2.70
C GLY A 409 -30.16 -18.73 2.89
N ILE A 410 -29.27 -18.01 2.20
CA ILE A 410 -29.15 -16.55 2.26
C ILE A 410 -30.07 -15.93 1.19
N PRO A 411 -31.10 -15.15 1.59
CA PRO A 411 -31.95 -14.41 0.66
C PRO A 411 -31.13 -13.50 -0.26
N ASN A 412 -31.32 -13.66 -1.56
CA ASN A 412 -30.64 -12.84 -2.55
C ASN A 412 -31.57 -12.50 -3.70
N VAL A 413 -31.37 -11.32 -4.28
CA VAL A 413 -32.06 -10.87 -5.49
C VAL A 413 -31.01 -10.58 -6.54
N MET A 414 -31.13 -11.22 -7.70
CA MET A 414 -30.27 -10.97 -8.84
C MET A 414 -31.01 -10.13 -9.87
N VAL A 415 -30.42 -9.00 -10.26
CA VAL A 415 -30.95 -8.10 -11.30
C VAL A 415 -30.03 -8.08 -12.50
N GLU A 416 -30.59 -8.12 -13.70
CA GLU A 416 -29.85 -8.00 -14.95
C GLU A 416 -30.50 -6.94 -15.83
N LYS A 417 -29.67 -6.22 -16.58
CA LYS A 417 -30.12 -5.17 -17.50
C LYS A 417 -30.90 -5.76 -18.69
N TYR A 418 -30.53 -6.96 -19.11
CA TYR A 418 -31.10 -7.64 -20.26
C TYR A 418 -32.13 -8.68 -19.85
N GLY A 419 -33.20 -8.83 -20.65
CA GLY A 419 -34.21 -9.87 -20.46
C GLY A 419 -33.80 -11.26 -20.96
N TRP A 420 -32.52 -11.46 -21.27
CA TRP A 420 -31.97 -12.70 -21.81
C TRP A 420 -30.57 -12.99 -21.25
N LEU A 421 -30.20 -14.28 -21.20
CA LEU A 421 -28.82 -14.71 -20.94
C LEU A 421 -27.95 -14.50 -22.18
N ALA A 422 -26.63 -14.66 -22.04
CA ALA A 422 -25.67 -14.55 -23.14
C ALA A 422 -26.17 -15.25 -24.44
N ASN A 423 -26.35 -14.47 -25.51
CA ASN A 423 -26.88 -14.97 -26.77
C ASN A 423 -25.78 -15.29 -27.81
N THR A 424 -24.51 -15.25 -27.39
CA THR A 424 -23.35 -15.66 -28.19
C THR A 424 -22.38 -16.49 -27.34
N PRO A 425 -21.61 -17.40 -27.97
CA PRO A 425 -20.51 -18.07 -27.29
C PRO A 425 -19.46 -17.04 -26.80
N ARG A 426 -19.08 -17.14 -25.52
CA ARG A 426 -18.05 -16.31 -24.89
C ARG A 426 -16.99 -17.21 -24.26
N ALA A 427 -16.84 -17.15 -22.93
CA ALA A 427 -16.03 -18.13 -22.21
C ALA A 427 -16.59 -19.54 -22.43
N HIS A 428 -15.70 -20.49 -22.75
CA HIS A 428 -16.07 -21.86 -23.13
C HIS A 428 -15.11 -22.92 -22.55
N ILE A 429 -14.07 -22.51 -21.83
CA ILE A 429 -13.17 -23.42 -21.12
C ILE A 429 -13.52 -23.40 -19.63
N THR A 430 -13.90 -24.55 -19.09
CA THR A 430 -14.19 -24.75 -17.67
C THR A 430 -13.06 -25.55 -17.05
N ASN A 431 -12.36 -24.97 -16.07
CA ASN A 431 -11.25 -25.66 -15.39
C ASN A 431 -11.77 -26.55 -14.25
N GLN A 432 -10.87 -27.38 -13.69
CA GLN A 432 -11.20 -28.32 -12.61
C GLN A 432 -11.77 -27.62 -11.37
N ARG A 433 -11.26 -26.44 -11.01
CA ARG A 433 -11.74 -25.72 -9.83
C ARG A 433 -13.15 -25.20 -10.01
N THR A 434 -13.52 -24.76 -11.20
CA THR A 434 -14.91 -24.41 -11.51
C THR A 434 -15.81 -25.65 -11.45
N MET A 435 -15.36 -26.80 -11.96
CA MET A 435 -16.12 -28.05 -11.86
C MET A 435 -16.34 -28.49 -10.40
N GLU A 436 -15.38 -28.26 -9.51
CA GLU A 436 -15.55 -28.51 -8.06
C GLU A 436 -16.66 -27.65 -7.44
N VAL A 437 -16.77 -26.38 -7.86
CA VAL A 437 -17.86 -25.48 -7.42
C VAL A 437 -19.21 -25.94 -7.99
N LEU A 438 -19.24 -26.38 -9.25
CA LEU A 438 -20.47 -26.92 -9.85
C LEU A 438 -20.92 -28.22 -9.18
N ARG A 439 -19.96 -29.03 -8.70
CA ARG A 439 -20.25 -30.22 -7.88
C ARG A 439 -20.86 -29.85 -6.54
N GLU A 440 -20.34 -28.81 -5.89
CA GLU A 440 -20.90 -28.30 -4.63
C GLU A 440 -22.33 -27.74 -4.80
N LEU A 441 -22.63 -27.21 -5.99
CA LEU A 441 -23.97 -26.79 -6.39
C LEU A 441 -24.86 -27.91 -6.93
N ASP A 442 -24.39 -29.16 -6.93
CA ASP A 442 -25.10 -30.34 -7.44
C ASP A 442 -25.54 -30.25 -8.92
N ILE A 443 -24.77 -29.51 -9.73
CA ILE A 443 -25.02 -29.30 -11.18
C ILE A 443 -23.84 -29.73 -12.05
N GLU A 444 -22.88 -30.47 -11.50
CA GLU A 444 -21.73 -30.98 -12.26
C GLU A 444 -22.16 -31.89 -13.43
N GLU A 445 -23.11 -32.81 -13.19
CA GLU A 445 -23.53 -33.76 -14.21
C GLU A 445 -24.30 -33.08 -15.35
N GLU A 446 -25.16 -32.10 -15.04
CA GLU A 446 -25.83 -31.27 -16.06
C GLU A 446 -24.81 -30.47 -16.88
N ALA A 447 -23.78 -29.92 -16.22
CA ALA A 447 -22.71 -29.21 -16.90
C ALA A 447 -21.91 -30.14 -17.83
N LYS A 448 -21.62 -31.38 -17.39
CA LYS A 448 -20.95 -32.40 -18.22
C LYS A 448 -21.77 -32.75 -19.45
N GLU A 449 -23.07 -33.00 -19.29
CA GLU A 449 -23.99 -33.35 -20.38
C GLU A 449 -24.00 -32.28 -21.49
N LYS A 450 -23.90 -31.00 -21.11
CA LYS A 450 -23.90 -29.87 -22.04
C LYS A 450 -22.50 -29.46 -22.55
N SER A 451 -21.45 -30.16 -22.13
CA SER A 451 -20.06 -29.80 -22.43
C SER A 451 -19.42 -30.72 -23.49
N VAL A 452 -18.34 -30.24 -24.10
CA VAL A 452 -17.44 -31.10 -24.89
C VAL A 452 -16.46 -31.77 -23.93
N PRO A 453 -16.31 -33.11 -23.96
CA PRO A 453 -15.42 -33.82 -23.06
C PRO A 453 -13.95 -33.53 -23.38
N GLN A 454 -13.09 -33.62 -22.35
CA GLN A 454 -11.68 -33.21 -22.41
C GLN A 454 -10.89 -33.94 -23.50
N GLU A 455 -11.19 -35.22 -23.77
CA GLU A 455 -10.52 -36.02 -24.79
C GLU A 455 -10.70 -35.46 -26.21
N LEU A 456 -11.77 -34.71 -26.47
CA LEU A 456 -12.03 -34.10 -27.78
C LEU A 456 -11.37 -32.72 -27.93
N MET A 457 -10.81 -32.15 -26.86
CA MET A 457 -10.26 -30.79 -26.85
C MET A 457 -8.72 -30.77 -26.86
N GLY A 458 -8.05 -31.92 -26.79
CA GLY A 458 -6.65 -32.03 -26.40
C GLY A 458 -5.57 -31.54 -27.36
N ASN A 459 -5.93 -30.97 -28.52
CA ASN A 459 -4.97 -30.56 -29.54
C ASN A 459 -5.22 -29.13 -30.01
N ASN A 460 -4.21 -28.29 -29.92
CA ASN A 460 -4.13 -27.06 -30.71
C ASN A 460 -3.30 -27.33 -31.96
N VAL A 461 -3.94 -27.19 -33.13
CA VAL A 461 -3.33 -27.41 -34.44
C VAL A 461 -2.97 -26.07 -35.07
N PHE A 462 -1.72 -25.92 -35.49
CA PHE A 462 -1.23 -24.77 -36.24
C PHE A 462 -1.15 -25.20 -37.70
N CYS A 463 -1.85 -24.50 -38.60
CA CYS A 463 -1.92 -24.80 -40.02
C CYS A 463 -2.01 -23.50 -40.83
N THR A 464 -1.71 -23.58 -42.13
CA THR A 464 -1.80 -22.42 -43.04
C THR A 464 -3.25 -22.01 -43.33
N SER A 465 -4.15 -22.99 -43.37
CA SER A 465 -5.60 -22.82 -43.38
C SER A 465 -6.26 -24.11 -42.87
N LEU A 466 -7.57 -24.12 -42.58
CA LEU A 466 -8.26 -25.30 -42.08
C LEU A 466 -8.14 -26.52 -43.02
N ALA A 467 -8.03 -26.29 -44.33
CA ALA A 467 -7.80 -27.33 -45.34
C ALA A 467 -6.36 -27.33 -45.90
N GLY A 468 -5.46 -26.56 -45.29
CA GLY A 468 -4.07 -26.39 -45.71
C GLY A 468 -3.10 -27.29 -44.96
N GLU A 469 -1.81 -27.06 -45.17
CA GLU A 469 -0.74 -27.81 -44.51
C GLU A 469 -0.71 -27.54 -42.99
N GLU A 470 -0.59 -28.61 -42.20
CA GLU A 470 -0.35 -28.55 -40.74
C GLU A 470 1.13 -28.23 -40.49
N ILE A 471 1.38 -27.14 -39.78
CA ILE A 471 2.70 -26.64 -39.39
C ILE A 471 3.17 -27.34 -38.10
N GLY A 472 2.23 -27.66 -37.20
CA GLY A 472 2.54 -28.36 -35.96
C GLY A 472 1.36 -28.49 -35.00
N ARG A 473 1.54 -29.28 -33.95
CA ARG A 473 0.50 -29.60 -32.97
C ARG A 473 1.02 -29.53 -31.55
N LEU A 474 0.26 -28.89 -30.68
CA LEU A 474 0.52 -28.82 -29.25
C LEU A 474 -0.56 -29.61 -28.49
N LEU A 475 -0.14 -30.51 -27.60
CA LEU A 475 -1.04 -31.14 -26.64
C LEU A 475 -1.43 -30.12 -25.58
N THR A 476 -2.73 -29.83 -25.49
CA THR A 476 -3.29 -28.80 -24.62
C THR A 476 -4.22 -29.38 -23.57
N TRP A 477 -4.61 -28.54 -22.62
CA TRP A 477 -5.65 -28.85 -21.61
C TRP A 477 -5.36 -30.12 -20.80
N GLY A 478 -4.10 -30.34 -20.43
CA GLY A 478 -3.71 -31.46 -19.56
C GLY A 478 -3.53 -32.81 -20.26
N ASN A 479 -3.66 -32.88 -21.59
CA ASN A 479 -3.52 -34.12 -22.35
C ASN A 479 -2.07 -34.55 -22.65
N HIS A 480 -1.07 -33.84 -22.12
CA HIS A 480 0.32 -34.23 -22.28
C HIS A 480 0.62 -35.53 -21.49
N PRO A 481 1.30 -36.55 -22.07
CA PRO A 481 1.55 -37.83 -21.40
C PRO A 481 2.26 -37.70 -20.04
N SER A 482 3.13 -36.70 -19.90
CA SER A 482 3.85 -36.44 -18.64
C SER A 482 2.97 -35.94 -17.49
N ARG A 483 1.71 -35.60 -17.74
CA ARG A 483 0.73 -35.19 -16.70
C ARG A 483 0.00 -36.38 -16.07
N LYS A 484 0.13 -37.60 -16.61
CA LYS A 484 -0.45 -38.83 -16.07
C LYS A 484 0.47 -39.58 -15.09
N ALA A 485 1.58 -38.95 -14.67
CA ALA A 485 2.58 -39.53 -13.75
C ALA A 485 2.29 -39.19 -12.29
#